data_AF-A0AAX4NIE3-F1
#
_entry.id   AF-A0AAX4NIE3-F1
#
_cell.length_a   1.000
_cell.length_b   1.000
_cell.length_c   1.000
_cell.angle_alpha   90.00
_cell.angle_beta   90.00
_cell.angle_gamma   90.00
#
_symmetry.space_group_name_H-M   'P 1'
#
loop_
_entity.id
_entity.type
_entity.pdbx_description
1 polymer ?
#
loop_
_entity_poly.entity_id
_entity_poly.type
_entity_poly.pdbx_seq_one_letter_code
_entity_poly.pdbx_strand_id
1 'polypeptide(L)'
;MLIGNKINEVIPCLPYSKDIYGIQYNEFIDHKSDMSSKELELPTIAYWKSLDSVLIQYVKHNDNKFDYIEGIAQRKHIYLNKIRYIGKESNNLDETEIFGIDNDLYTEYENSEKFMEWILSLRPRDVKEHGISQQTLYNIKKQIQNNKNRERHSKVYNKLLKIYKELNKTNST
;
A
#
# COMPACT_ATOMS: atom_id res chain seq x y z
N MET A 1 0.77 -26.06 -31.80
CA MET A 1 -0.37 -25.77 -30.89
C MET A 1 0.20 -25.68 -29.47
N LEU A 2 0.28 -24.49 -28.88
CA LEU A 2 0.89 -24.29 -27.55
C LEU A 2 -0.09 -24.73 -26.47
N ILE A 3 -0.12 -26.04 -26.20
CA ILE A 3 -0.97 -26.66 -25.17
C ILE A 3 -0.77 -25.99 -23.79
N GLY A 4 0.44 -25.47 -23.52
CA GLY A 4 0.76 -24.77 -22.27
C GLY A 4 0.04 -23.44 -22.04
N ASN A 5 -0.36 -22.70 -23.08
CA ASN A 5 -1.04 -21.41 -22.87
C ASN A 5 -2.49 -21.60 -22.38
N LYS A 6 -3.24 -22.54 -22.99
CA LYS A 6 -4.62 -22.86 -22.58
C LYS A 6 -4.70 -23.40 -21.15
N ILE A 7 -3.73 -24.22 -20.73
CA ILE A 7 -3.69 -24.79 -19.37
C ILE A 7 -3.50 -23.69 -18.31
N ASN A 8 -2.64 -22.70 -18.58
CA ASN A 8 -2.33 -21.63 -17.64
C ASN A 8 -3.45 -20.59 -17.49
N GLU A 9 -4.49 -20.64 -18.32
CA GLU A 9 -5.63 -19.73 -18.24
C GLU A 9 -6.68 -20.17 -17.22
N VAL A 10 -6.80 -21.48 -16.98
CA VAL A 10 -7.74 -22.10 -16.04
C VAL A 10 -7.22 -22.00 -14.61
N ILE A 11 -8.09 -21.58 -13.68
CA ILE A 11 -7.79 -21.51 -12.24
C ILE A 11 -8.72 -22.47 -11.51
N PRO A 12 -8.26 -23.70 -11.18
CA PRO A 12 -9.10 -24.70 -10.56
C PRO A 12 -9.47 -24.31 -9.13
N CYS A 13 -10.77 -24.20 -8.86
CA CYS A 13 -11.34 -23.93 -7.55
C CYS A 13 -12.14 -25.13 -7.03
N LEU A 14 -11.85 -25.52 -5.79
CA LEU A 14 -12.50 -26.61 -5.08
C LEU A 14 -12.92 -26.15 -3.68
N PRO A 15 -14.00 -26.74 -3.11
CA PRO A 15 -14.30 -26.58 -1.70
C PRO A 15 -13.13 -27.02 -0.83
N TYR A 16 -12.94 -26.32 0.29
CA TYR A 16 -11.91 -26.69 1.25
C TYR A 16 -12.12 -28.10 1.79
N SER A 17 -11.06 -28.91 1.75
CA SER A 17 -11.02 -30.25 2.33
C SER A 17 -9.74 -30.43 3.14
N LYS A 18 -9.83 -31.14 4.27
CA LYS A 18 -8.65 -31.56 5.04
C LYS A 18 -7.92 -32.73 4.37
N ASP A 19 -8.67 -33.56 3.64
CA ASP A 19 -8.09 -34.64 2.85
C ASP A 19 -7.72 -34.09 1.46
N ILE A 20 -6.42 -34.10 1.19
CA ILE A 20 -5.82 -33.57 -0.04
C ILE A 20 -5.35 -34.68 -0.98
N TYR A 21 -5.47 -35.95 -0.57
CA TYR A 21 -5.01 -37.07 -1.39
C TYR A 21 -5.86 -37.17 -2.66
N GLY A 22 -5.20 -37.10 -3.81
CA GLY A 22 -5.87 -37.22 -5.11
C GLY A 22 -6.70 -36.01 -5.52
N ILE A 23 -6.54 -34.85 -4.86
CA ILE A 23 -7.26 -33.62 -5.20
C ILE A 23 -7.13 -33.24 -6.68
N GLN A 24 -6.00 -33.60 -7.31
CA GLN A 24 -5.75 -33.37 -8.73
C GLN A 24 -6.67 -34.14 -9.69
N TYR A 25 -7.43 -35.11 -9.19
CA TYR A 25 -8.40 -35.90 -9.94
C TYR A 25 -9.85 -35.48 -9.68
N ASN A 26 -10.08 -34.59 -8.71
CA ASN A 26 -11.42 -34.15 -8.34
C ASN A 26 -11.97 -33.12 -9.33
N GLU A 27 -13.27 -33.17 -9.58
CA GLU A 27 -13.96 -32.14 -10.35
C GLU A 27 -13.82 -30.77 -9.68
N PHE A 28 -13.42 -29.76 -10.45
CA PHE A 28 -13.29 -28.37 -10.01
C PHE A 28 -14.11 -27.42 -10.89
N ILE A 29 -14.26 -26.18 -10.43
CA ILE A 29 -14.82 -25.07 -11.21
C ILE A 29 -13.67 -24.14 -11.61
N ASP A 30 -13.62 -23.71 -12.87
CA ASP A 30 -12.69 -22.66 -13.29
C ASP A 30 -13.16 -21.30 -12.75
N HIS A 31 -12.33 -20.65 -11.93
CA HIS A 31 -12.68 -19.38 -11.30
C HIS A 31 -13.08 -18.28 -12.30
N LYS A 32 -12.47 -18.26 -13.50
CA LYS A 32 -12.68 -17.18 -14.47
C LYS A 32 -13.96 -17.35 -15.27
N SER A 33 -14.23 -18.58 -15.72
CA SER A 33 -15.33 -18.87 -16.62
C SER A 33 -16.56 -19.47 -15.93
N ASP A 34 -16.43 -19.86 -14.66
CA ASP A 34 -17.44 -20.59 -13.88
C ASP A 34 -17.84 -21.95 -14.50
N MET A 35 -17.05 -22.45 -15.46
CA MET A 35 -17.28 -23.74 -16.10
C MET A 35 -16.77 -24.90 -15.23
N SER A 36 -17.49 -26.02 -15.25
CA SER A 36 -17.01 -27.26 -14.63
C SER A 36 -15.84 -27.84 -15.42
N SER A 37 -14.89 -28.45 -14.72
CA SER A 37 -13.79 -29.23 -15.32
C SER A 37 -14.26 -30.34 -16.27
N LYS A 38 -15.51 -30.81 -16.18
CA LYS A 38 -16.10 -31.77 -17.13
C LYS A 38 -16.33 -31.20 -18.53
N GLU A 39 -16.48 -29.88 -18.63
CA GLU A 39 -16.72 -29.16 -19.88
C GLU A 39 -15.41 -28.69 -20.53
N LEU A 40 -14.28 -28.87 -19.84
CA LEU A 40 -12.96 -28.49 -20.32
C LEU A 40 -12.36 -29.55 -21.26
N GLU A 41 -11.47 -29.11 -22.15
CA GLU A 41 -10.86 -29.95 -23.20
C GLU A 41 -9.95 -31.06 -22.66
N LEU A 42 -9.35 -30.87 -21.48
CA LEU A 42 -8.32 -31.76 -20.91
C LEU A 42 -8.81 -32.42 -19.61
N PRO A 43 -8.23 -33.56 -19.22
CA PRO A 43 -8.53 -34.15 -17.91
C PRO A 43 -8.06 -33.24 -16.77
N THR A 44 -8.75 -33.32 -15.63
CA THR A 44 -8.52 -32.50 -14.42
C THR A 44 -7.04 -32.32 -14.08
N ILE A 45 -6.27 -33.42 -14.03
CA ILE A 45 -4.86 -33.41 -13.63
C ILE A 45 -3.97 -32.52 -14.51
N ALA A 46 -4.35 -32.33 -15.78
CA ALA A 46 -3.57 -31.50 -16.71
C ALA A 46 -3.57 -30.01 -16.34
N TYR A 47 -4.56 -29.57 -15.56
CA TYR A 47 -4.69 -28.18 -15.09
C TYR A 47 -3.94 -27.89 -13.79
N TRP A 48 -3.43 -28.91 -13.11
CA TRP A 48 -2.66 -28.74 -11.88
C TRP A 48 -1.20 -28.48 -12.20
N LYS A 49 -0.62 -27.47 -11.54
CA LYS A 49 0.82 -27.20 -11.65
C LYS A 49 1.61 -28.28 -10.92
N SER A 50 2.64 -28.82 -11.58
CA SER A 50 3.60 -29.70 -10.89
C SER A 50 4.42 -28.90 -9.89
N LEU A 51 4.88 -29.55 -8.82
CA LEU A 51 5.78 -28.94 -7.83
C LEU A 51 7.01 -28.32 -8.51
N ASP A 52 7.64 -29.06 -9.42
CA ASP A 52 8.80 -28.59 -10.18
C ASP A 52 8.49 -27.30 -10.96
N SER A 53 7.34 -27.23 -11.62
CA SER A 53 6.94 -26.04 -12.37
C SER A 53 6.76 -24.82 -11.46
N VAL A 54 6.22 -25.02 -10.25
CA VAL A 54 6.04 -23.97 -9.24
C VAL A 54 7.40 -23.51 -8.72
N LEU A 55 8.30 -24.44 -8.40
CA LEU A 55 9.65 -24.12 -7.93
C LEU A 55 10.44 -23.36 -8.99
N ILE A 56 10.37 -23.77 -10.26
CA ILE A 56 11.01 -23.05 -11.37
C ILE A 56 10.42 -21.64 -11.54
N GLN A 57 9.09 -21.50 -11.44
CA GLN A 57 8.44 -20.18 -11.46
C GLN A 57 8.90 -19.30 -10.31
N TYR A 58 9.03 -19.87 -9.11
CA TYR A 58 9.50 -19.16 -7.92
C TYR A 58 10.97 -18.71 -8.06
N VAL A 59 11.87 -19.59 -8.49
CA VAL A 59 13.29 -19.24 -8.71
C VAL A 59 13.46 -18.19 -9.80
N LYS A 60 12.63 -18.23 -10.85
CA LYS A 60 12.65 -17.23 -11.93
C LYS A 60 11.90 -15.95 -11.59
N HIS A 61 11.14 -15.90 -10.50
CA HIS A 61 10.40 -14.72 -10.12
C HIS A 61 11.38 -13.61 -9.71
N ASN A 62 11.38 -12.51 -10.46
CA ASN A 62 12.22 -11.38 -10.13
C ASN A 62 11.68 -10.67 -8.88
N ASP A 63 12.31 -10.91 -7.74
CA ASP A 63 11.92 -10.26 -6.49
C ASP A 63 12.43 -8.81 -6.44
N ASN A 64 11.67 -7.93 -7.10
CA ASN A 64 11.98 -6.50 -7.18
C ASN A 64 11.95 -5.78 -5.82
N LYS A 65 11.44 -6.43 -4.76
CA LYS A 65 11.36 -5.85 -3.43
C LYS A 65 12.69 -5.92 -2.67
N PHE A 66 13.63 -6.75 -3.12
CA PHE A 66 14.92 -6.95 -2.45
C PHE A 66 16.10 -6.78 -3.40
N ASP A 67 17.19 -6.23 -2.88
CA ASP A 67 18.53 -6.30 -3.45
C ASP A 67 19.28 -7.45 -2.78
N TYR A 68 20.11 -8.15 -3.54
CA TYR A 68 20.93 -9.25 -2.99
C TYR A 68 22.38 -8.79 -2.93
N ILE A 69 22.86 -8.51 -1.72
CA ILE A 69 24.25 -8.13 -1.46
C ILE A 69 24.90 -9.31 -0.74
N GLU A 70 25.92 -9.91 -1.35
CA GLU A 70 26.62 -11.09 -0.83
C GLU A 70 25.69 -12.28 -0.52
N GLY A 71 24.62 -12.44 -1.31
CA GLY A 71 23.62 -13.50 -1.11
C GLY A 71 22.61 -13.23 0.01
N ILE A 72 22.71 -12.08 0.69
CA ILE A 72 21.74 -11.65 1.70
C ILE A 72 20.70 -10.75 1.04
N ALA A 73 19.43 -11.13 1.16
CA ALA A 73 18.31 -10.30 0.72
C ALA A 73 18.19 -9.06 1.63
N GLN A 74 18.42 -7.89 1.07
CA GLN A 74 18.22 -6.59 1.71
C GLN A 74 17.01 -5.93 1.07
N ARG A 75 16.12 -5.36 1.88
CA ARG A 75 14.92 -4.70 1.37
C ARG A 75 15.33 -3.45 0.57
N LYS A 76 14.83 -3.31 -0.67
CA LYS A 76 15.15 -2.12 -1.47
C LYS A 76 14.58 -0.87 -0.83
N HIS A 77 15.43 0.13 -0.64
CA HIS A 77 15.01 1.47 -0.28
C HIS A 77 14.95 2.31 -1.56
N ILE A 78 13.75 2.75 -1.94
CA ILE A 78 13.56 3.57 -3.13
C ILE A 78 13.48 5.03 -2.69
N TYR A 79 14.39 5.86 -3.19
CA TYR A 79 14.34 7.31 -3.04
C TYR A 79 13.56 7.91 -4.20
N LEU A 80 12.44 8.57 -3.91
CA LEU A 80 11.56 9.14 -4.92
C LEU A 80 11.49 10.66 -4.75
N ASN A 81 11.78 11.40 -5.82
CA ASN A 81 11.69 12.87 -5.84
C ASN A 81 10.25 13.37 -6.01
N LYS A 82 9.40 12.58 -6.67
CA LYS A 82 7.98 12.88 -6.88
C LYS A 82 7.22 11.57 -7.01
N ILE A 83 6.14 11.45 -6.26
CA ILE A 83 5.24 10.31 -6.30
C ILE A 83 3.96 10.77 -6.99
N ARG A 84 3.58 10.12 -8.09
CA ARG A 84 2.34 10.45 -8.81
C ARG A 84 1.17 9.57 -8.35
N TYR A 85 1.44 8.29 -8.09
CA TYR A 85 0.46 7.32 -7.62
C TYR A 85 1.15 6.35 -6.65
N ILE A 86 0.51 6.06 -5.52
CA ILE A 86 0.88 4.95 -4.64
C ILE A 86 -0.29 3.99 -4.66
N GLY A 87 -0.10 2.82 -5.25
CA GLY A 87 -1.03 1.73 -5.03
C GLY A 87 -0.77 1.14 -3.65
N LYS A 88 -1.67 1.39 -2.68
CA LYS A 88 -2.15 0.22 -1.93
C LYS A 88 -2.96 -0.59 -2.93
N GLU A 89 -3.14 -1.89 -2.71
CA GLU A 89 -4.22 -2.60 -3.40
C GLU A 89 -5.48 -1.76 -3.18
N SER A 90 -5.88 -1.03 -4.23
CA SER A 90 -6.99 -0.11 -4.18
C SER A 90 -8.20 -1.02 -4.19
N ASN A 91 -8.65 -1.39 -2.99
CA ASN A 91 -9.76 -2.33 -2.81
C ASN A 91 -11.03 -1.93 -3.57
N ASN A 92 -11.11 -0.69 -4.05
CA ASN A 92 -12.30 -0.07 -4.61
C ASN A 92 -12.02 0.64 -5.96
N LEU A 93 -11.12 0.13 -6.81
CA LEU A 93 -10.87 0.75 -8.15
C LEU A 93 -12.18 0.91 -8.94
N ASP A 94 -12.99 -0.14 -8.96
CA ASP A 94 -14.28 -0.18 -9.66
C ASP A 94 -15.27 0.87 -9.12
N GLU A 95 -15.30 1.09 -7.80
CA GLU A 95 -16.15 2.12 -7.20
C GLU A 95 -15.59 3.54 -7.46
N THR A 96 -14.27 3.72 -7.41
CA THR A 96 -13.65 5.03 -7.66
C THR A 96 -13.77 5.50 -9.12
N GLU A 97 -13.88 4.58 -10.07
CA GLU A 97 -14.12 4.91 -11.49
C GLU A 97 -15.55 5.44 -11.72
N ILE A 98 -16.52 4.92 -10.97
CA ILE A 98 -17.94 5.29 -11.08
C ILE A 98 -18.29 6.52 -10.24
N PHE A 99 -17.82 6.59 -9.00
CA PHE A 99 -18.22 7.63 -8.03
C PHE A 99 -17.21 8.79 -7.94
N GLY A 100 -16.08 8.69 -8.63
CA GLY A 100 -14.96 9.59 -8.45
C GLY A 100 -14.22 9.32 -7.13
N ILE A 101 -13.07 9.96 -6.96
CA ILE A 101 -12.24 9.77 -5.78
C ILE A 101 -12.61 10.84 -4.75
N ASP A 102 -13.16 10.42 -3.61
CA ASP A 102 -13.39 11.32 -2.48
C ASP A 102 -12.06 11.83 -1.90
N ASN A 103 -12.02 13.09 -1.47
CA ASN A 103 -10.83 13.71 -0.91
C ASN A 103 -10.36 13.00 0.38
N ASP A 104 -11.27 12.33 1.08
CA ASP A 104 -11.00 11.58 2.30
C ASP A 104 -10.32 10.22 2.06
N LEU A 105 -10.26 9.73 0.81
CA LEU A 105 -9.57 8.49 0.45
C LEU A 105 -8.04 8.67 0.30
N TYR A 106 -7.55 9.91 0.21
CA TYR A 106 -6.12 10.19 0.10
C TYR A 106 -5.46 10.27 1.48
N THR A 107 -4.50 9.38 1.71
CA THR A 107 -3.54 9.57 2.81
C THR A 107 -2.48 10.56 2.37
N GLU A 108 -2.61 11.82 2.79
CA GLU A 108 -1.56 12.82 2.60
C GLU A 108 -0.35 12.46 3.47
N TYR A 109 0.77 12.10 2.84
CA TYR A 109 2.04 11.95 3.53
C TYR A 109 2.64 13.34 3.78
N GLU A 110 2.55 13.80 5.02
CA GLU A 110 3.07 15.10 5.42
C GLU A 110 4.60 15.10 5.45
N ASN A 111 5.22 16.10 4.81
CA ASN A 111 6.64 16.38 5.01
C ASN A 111 6.83 16.91 6.44
N SER A 112 7.07 15.98 7.37
CA SER A 112 7.16 16.32 8.79
C SER A 112 8.30 17.30 9.07
N GLU A 113 9.38 17.29 8.28
CA GLU A 113 10.50 18.22 8.47
C GLU A 113 10.06 19.66 8.17
N LYS A 114 9.43 19.90 7.02
CA LYS A 114 8.91 21.24 6.65
C LYS A 114 7.88 21.76 7.64
N PHE A 115 7.03 20.88 8.18
CA PHE A 115 6.07 21.27 9.20
C PHE A 115 6.77 21.68 10.52
N MET A 116 7.81 20.95 10.93
CA MET A 116 8.59 21.29 12.12
C MET A 116 9.36 22.60 11.94
N GLU A 117 9.98 22.82 10.79
CA GLU A 117 10.65 24.09 10.45
C GLU A 117 9.66 25.26 10.49
N TRP A 118 8.46 25.07 9.94
CA TRP A 118 7.40 26.05 10.01
C TRP A 118 7.02 26.37 11.47
N ILE A 119 6.82 25.36 12.33
CA ILE A 119 6.54 25.59 13.76
C ILE A 119 7.67 26.40 14.41
N LEU A 120 8.94 26.10 14.11
CA LEU A 120 10.09 26.82 14.64
C LEU A 120 10.12 28.29 14.18
N SER A 121 9.60 28.60 12.99
CA SER A 121 9.50 29.97 12.45
C SER A 121 8.39 30.83 13.07
N LEU A 122 7.34 30.21 13.65
CA LEU A 122 6.16 30.92 14.15
C LEU A 122 6.48 31.95 15.24
N ARG A 123 5.89 33.14 15.18
CA ARG A 123 5.96 34.11 16.27
C ARG A 123 4.77 33.91 17.21
N PRO A 124 4.91 34.28 18.49
CA PRO A 124 3.80 34.17 19.45
C PRO A 124 2.55 34.96 19.06
N ARG A 125 2.68 36.01 18.23
CA ARG A 125 1.54 36.80 17.71
C ARG A 125 0.70 35.98 16.73
N ASP A 126 1.35 35.27 15.82
CA ASP A 126 0.72 34.52 14.73
C ASP A 126 -0.16 33.37 15.26
N VAL A 127 0.18 32.80 16.43
CA VAL A 127 -0.58 31.69 17.03
C VAL A 127 -1.59 32.15 18.10
N LYS A 128 -1.48 33.40 18.56
CA LYS A 128 -2.36 33.95 19.61
C LYS A 128 -3.79 34.12 19.10
N GLU A 129 -3.95 34.51 17.83
CA GLU A 129 -5.24 34.61 17.15
C GLU A 129 -5.95 33.25 17.07
N HIS A 130 -5.17 32.17 17.05
CA HIS A 130 -5.66 30.80 17.10
C HIS A 130 -5.73 30.22 18.53
N GLY A 131 -5.70 31.06 19.58
CA GLY A 131 -5.88 30.62 20.97
C GLY A 131 -4.78 29.71 21.51
N ILE A 132 -3.57 29.75 20.93
CA ILE A 132 -2.40 29.03 21.44
C ILE A 132 -1.59 30.00 22.31
N SER A 133 -1.30 29.60 23.54
CA SER A 133 -0.51 30.43 24.46
C SER A 133 0.96 30.46 24.04
N GLN A 134 1.65 31.56 24.38
CA GLN A 134 3.07 31.72 24.10
C GLN A 134 3.91 30.62 24.77
N GLN A 135 3.56 30.24 26.01
CA GLN A 135 4.22 29.19 26.76
C GLN A 135 4.08 27.83 26.08
N THR A 136 2.89 27.53 25.55
CA THR A 136 2.64 26.29 24.81
C THR A 136 3.48 26.23 23.54
N LEU A 137 3.53 27.31 22.75
CA LEU A 137 4.38 27.37 21.56
C LEU A 137 5.86 27.18 21.92
N TYR A 138 6.35 27.85 22.98
CA TYR A 138 7.73 27.70 23.44
C TYR A 138 8.06 26.25 23.81
N ASN A 139 7.18 25.60 24.56
CA ASN A 139 7.36 24.20 24.96
C ASN A 139 7.42 23.26 23.74
N ILE A 140 6.55 23.48 22.74
CA ILE A 140 6.53 22.71 21.50
C ILE A 140 7.84 22.91 20.73
N LYS A 141 8.30 24.16 20.54
CA LYS A 141 9.59 24.44 19.87
C LYS A 141 10.76 23.76 20.57
N LYS A 142 10.79 23.85 21.91
CA LYS A 142 11.82 23.20 22.72
C LYS A 142 11.77 21.67 22.60
N GLN A 143 10.60 21.07 22.46
CA GLN A 143 10.47 19.62 22.24
C GLN A 143 11.00 19.20 20.87
N ILE A 144 10.67 19.96 19.82
CA ILE A 144 11.16 19.75 18.46
C ILE A 144 12.70 19.79 18.43
N GLN A 145 13.30 20.84 19.02
CA GLN A 145 14.76 21.01 19.09
C GLN A 145 15.48 19.89 19.85
N ASN A 146 14.83 19.30 20.86
CA ASN A 146 15.41 18.24 21.67
C ASN A 146 15.18 16.83 21.10
N ASN A 147 14.63 16.70 19.88
CA ASN A 147 14.29 15.42 19.24
C ASN A 147 13.46 14.46 20.13
N LYS A 148 12.74 15.00 21.12
CA LYS A 148 11.86 14.20 21.97
C LYS A 148 10.59 13.91 21.19
N ASN A 149 10.63 12.82 20.45
CA ASN A 149 9.53 12.31 19.64
C ASN A 149 8.41 11.78 20.55
N ARG A 150 7.66 12.68 21.20
CA ARG A 150 6.40 12.31 21.87
C ARG A 150 5.30 12.29 20.82
N GLU A 151 4.41 11.32 20.97
CA GLU A 151 3.28 11.07 20.07
C GLU A 151 2.59 12.37 19.65
N ARG A 152 2.64 12.62 18.34
CA ARG A 152 2.33 13.89 17.67
C ARG A 152 0.82 14.07 17.47
N HIS A 153 0.05 13.86 18.54
CA HIS A 153 -1.43 13.84 18.51
C HIS A 153 -2.08 14.76 19.55
N SER A 154 -1.32 15.71 20.10
CA SER A 154 -1.93 16.69 21.01
C SER A 154 -2.95 17.57 20.27
N LYS A 155 -4.03 17.97 20.96
CA LYS A 155 -5.04 18.89 20.39
C LYS A 155 -4.43 20.16 19.80
N VAL A 156 -3.34 20.65 20.40
CA VAL A 156 -2.61 21.85 19.93
C VAL A 156 -1.82 21.55 18.66
N TYR A 157 -1.20 20.37 18.56
CA TYR A 157 -0.49 19.94 17.35
C TYR A 157 -1.45 19.83 16.17
N ASN A 158 -2.62 19.22 16.36
CA ASN A 158 -3.66 19.13 15.31
C ASN A 158 -4.15 20.53 14.88
N LYS A 159 -4.23 21.49 15.81
CA LYS A 159 -4.60 22.87 15.51
C LYS A 159 -3.54 23.58 14.67
N LEU A 160 -2.26 23.44 15.04
CA LEU A 160 -1.13 23.95 14.25
C LEU A 160 -1.08 23.32 12.86
N LEU A 161 -1.36 22.03 12.77
CA LEU A 161 -1.38 21.30 11.52
C LEU A 161 -2.47 21.81 10.58
N LYS A 162 -3.68 22.04 11.12
CA LYS A 162 -4.78 22.63 10.34
C LYS A 162 -4.41 24.00 9.75
N ILE A 163 -3.82 24.88 10.57
CA ILE A 163 -3.37 26.21 10.13
C ILE A 163 -2.32 26.08 9.02
N TYR A 164 -1.34 25.20 9.18
CA TYR A 164 -0.32 24.95 8.17
C TYR A 164 -0.89 24.47 6.84
N LYS A 165 -1.88 23.56 6.87
CA LYS A 165 -2.56 23.08 5.66
C LYS A 165 -3.35 24.20 4.96
N GLU A 166 -4.05 25.04 5.72
CA GLU A 166 -4.80 26.19 5.18
C GLU A 166 -3.87 27.18 4.45
N LEU A 167 -2.72 27.51 5.04
CA LEU A 167 -1.73 28.42 4.42
C LEU A 167 -1.07 27.84 3.15
N ASN A 168 -0.81 26.54 3.10
CA ASN A 168 -0.22 25.91 1.93
C ASN A 168 -1.21 25.72 0.77
N LYS A 169 -2.50 25.57 1.08
CA LYS A 169 -3.57 25.56 0.06
C LYS A 169 -3.68 26.92 -0.64
N THR A 170 -3.61 28.02 0.11
CA THR A 170 -3.67 29.38 -0.47
C THR A 170 -2.46 29.74 -1.34
N ASN A 171 -1.29 29.14 -1.09
CA ASN A 171 -0.07 29.41 -1.87
C ASN A 171 0.07 28.56 -3.15
N SER A 172 -0.89 27.66 -3.41
CA SER A 172 -0.88 26.73 -4.58
C SER A 172 -1.89 27.13 -5.66
N THR A 173 -2.48 28.33 -5.54
CA THR A 173 -3.35 29.01 -6.51
C THR A 173 -2.65 30.24 -7.05
#